data_AF-A0A1F0GCU8-F1
#
_entry.id   AF-A0A1F0GCU8-F1
#
_cell.length_a   1.000
_cell.length_b   1.000
_cell.length_c   1.000
_cell.angle_alpha   90.00
_cell.angle_beta   90.00
_cell.angle_gamma   90.00
#
_symmetry.space_group_name_H-M   'P 1'
#
loop_
_entity.id
_entity.type
_entity.pdbx_description
1 polymer ?
#
loop_
_entity_poly.entity_id
_entity_poly.type
_entity_poly.pdbx_seq_one_letter_code
_entity_poly.pdbx_strand_id
1 'polypeptide(L)'
;MTTFSVGKRLDSNELWDLYQSGLSYEQLGRQFGVSSSTIKRKLRGIQENYIAPKLSGGVVHLDVTYWGRNKGLILAIDSQSGVALYYQWIGHERKQDYIDAINGIENNGYKIQALVLDGGVGLEISKQRHLVQMCQYHFIAIIRRKLTLRPKLQASVELLDLALSVTKTSKAKFSEGLIAWHNRWNDFLKEKTINPLTNRWQYTHRALRSAAQTFKEKLPFLFTFEDYPALCIPNTNNAIEGFFTALKSSLRNHNGMTQANKERLVCGFLRHRGYRPSLVDDLGE
;
A
#
# COMPACT_ATOMS: atom_id res chain seq x y z
N MET A 1 52.87 3.49 21.22
CA MET A 1 52.00 2.68 22.10
C MET A 1 50.57 3.09 21.86
N THR A 2 49.84 2.35 21.03
CA THR A 2 48.42 2.61 20.75
C THR A 2 47.63 1.83 21.81
N THR A 3 47.14 2.53 22.82
CA THR A 3 46.30 1.95 23.88
C THR A 3 44.99 1.45 23.27
N PHE A 4 44.85 0.13 23.12
CA PHE A 4 43.55 -0.49 22.91
C PHE A 4 42.77 -0.35 24.23
N SER A 5 41.85 0.62 24.28
CA SER A 5 40.84 0.67 25.33
C SER A 5 40.06 -0.64 25.28
N VAL A 6 39.95 -1.34 26.42
CA VAL A 6 39.13 -2.54 26.58
C VAL A 6 37.71 -2.19 26.12
N GLY A 7 37.36 -2.63 24.91
CA GLY A 7 36.14 -2.22 24.23
C GLY A 7 34.93 -2.66 25.05
N LYS A 8 34.03 -1.71 25.32
CA LYS A 8 32.67 -2.00 25.79
C LYS A 8 32.13 -3.16 24.94
N ARG A 9 31.70 -4.25 25.56
CA ARG A 9 31.21 -5.43 24.85
C ARG A 9 30.06 -4.97 23.94
N LEU A 10 30.30 -4.94 22.62
CA LEU A 10 29.29 -4.57 21.64
C LEU A 10 28.16 -5.60 21.71
N ASP A 11 27.02 -5.18 22.26
CA ASP A 11 25.80 -5.96 22.18
C ASP A 11 25.29 -5.96 20.74
N SER A 12 25.06 -7.15 20.20
CA SER A 12 24.62 -7.32 18.82
C SER A 12 23.21 -6.77 18.62
N ASN A 13 22.35 -6.85 19.64
CA ASN A 13 20.97 -6.37 19.57
C ASN A 13 20.93 -4.85 19.57
N GLU A 14 21.58 -4.20 20.54
CA GLU A 14 21.74 -2.73 20.56
C GLU A 14 22.33 -2.21 19.23
N LEU A 15 23.35 -2.88 18.70
CA LEU A 15 23.97 -2.50 17.44
C LEU A 15 23.01 -2.62 16.25
N TRP A 16 22.15 -3.65 16.25
CA TRP A 16 21.14 -3.84 15.20
C TRP A 16 20.04 -2.80 15.27
N ASP A 17 19.56 -2.48 16.47
CA ASP A 17 18.49 -1.51 16.68
C ASP A 17 18.95 -0.10 16.26
N LEU A 18 20.18 0.30 16.59
CA LEU A 18 20.79 1.55 16.12
C LEU A 18 21.00 1.55 14.59
N TYR A 19 21.35 0.41 14.00
CA TYR A 19 21.44 0.30 12.54
C TYR A 19 20.05 0.46 11.88
N GLN A 20 19.01 -0.14 12.47
CA GLN A 20 17.62 -0.02 12.02
C GLN A 20 17.06 1.40 12.17
N SER A 21 17.52 2.15 13.18
CA SER A 21 17.16 3.57 13.34
C SER A 21 17.82 4.48 12.31
N GLY A 22 18.76 3.97 11.51
CA GLY A 22 19.35 4.65 10.36
C GLY A 22 20.82 5.05 10.52
N LEU A 23 21.52 4.64 11.58
CA LEU A 23 22.94 4.97 11.75
C LEU A 23 23.81 4.16 10.78
N SER A 24 24.72 4.86 10.09
CA SER A 24 25.67 4.23 9.17
C SER A 24 26.76 3.43 9.90
N TYR A 25 27.47 2.56 9.18
CA TYR A 25 28.61 1.82 9.75
C TYR A 25 29.70 2.75 10.31
N GLU A 26 29.87 3.94 9.75
CA GLU A 26 30.84 4.93 10.22
C GLU A 26 30.38 5.60 11.51
N GLN A 27 29.10 5.96 11.61
CA GLN A 27 28.51 6.55 12.82
C GLN A 27 28.56 5.56 13.98
N LEU A 28 28.17 4.31 13.75
CA LEU A 28 28.28 3.22 14.73
C LEU A 28 29.75 2.97 15.11
N GLY A 29 30.67 2.98 14.14
CA GLY A 29 32.10 2.82 14.41
C GLY A 29 32.65 3.89 15.34
N ARG A 30 32.29 5.16 15.10
CA ARG A 30 32.66 6.28 15.98
C ARG A 30 32.04 6.15 17.37
N GLN A 31 30.76 5.77 17.47
CA GLN A 31 30.06 5.63 18.74
C GLN A 31 30.63 4.51 19.62
N PHE A 32 31.00 3.37 19.03
CA PHE A 32 31.53 2.21 19.76
C PHE A 32 33.06 2.14 19.78
N GLY A 33 33.77 3.14 19.21
CA GLY A 33 35.23 3.18 19.16
C GLY A 33 35.87 2.06 18.34
N VAL A 34 35.20 1.57 17.29
CA VAL A 34 35.68 0.46 16.44
C VAL A 34 35.61 0.81 14.95
N SER A 35 36.35 0.09 14.11
CA SER A 35 36.31 0.31 12.65
C SER A 35 34.93 -0.01 12.04
N SER A 36 34.57 0.68 10.97
CA SER A 36 33.36 0.38 10.17
C SER A 36 33.33 -1.06 9.66
N SER A 37 34.50 -1.63 9.33
CA SER A 37 34.68 -3.04 8.97
C SER A 37 34.29 -3.99 10.10
N THR A 38 34.63 -3.65 11.35
CA THR A 38 34.22 -4.42 12.54
C THR A 38 32.70 -4.39 12.71
N ILE A 39 32.08 -3.21 12.60
CA ILE A 39 30.62 -3.06 12.65
C ILE A 39 29.95 -3.89 11.56
N LYS A 40 30.40 -3.77 10.31
CA LYS A 40 29.86 -4.52 9.17
C LYS A 40 29.94 -6.03 9.38
N ARG A 41 31.08 -6.53 9.90
CA ARG A 41 31.26 -7.97 10.21
C ARG A 41 30.33 -8.44 11.31
N LYS A 42 30.15 -7.65 12.37
CA LYS A 42 29.23 -7.94 13.48
C LYS A 42 27.78 -7.98 12.99
N LEU A 43 27.36 -6.92 12.29
CA LEU A 43 26.02 -6.83 11.73
C LEU A 43 25.75 -7.99 10.78
N ARG A 44 26.70 -8.40 9.92
CA ARG A 44 26.52 -9.55 8.99
C ARG A 44 26.16 -10.85 9.69
N GLY A 45 26.59 -11.06 10.93
CA GLY A 45 26.28 -12.26 11.71
C GLY A 45 24.83 -12.34 12.19
N ILE A 46 24.09 -11.23 12.13
CA ILE A 46 22.68 -11.17 12.56
C ILE A 46 21.80 -11.68 11.42
N GLN A 47 21.03 -12.73 11.69
CA GLN A 47 19.96 -13.20 10.81
C GLN A 47 18.63 -12.87 11.48
N GLU A 48 17.73 -12.28 10.71
CA GLU A 48 16.41 -11.87 11.20
C GLU A 48 15.34 -12.59 10.39
N ASN A 49 14.50 -13.34 11.09
CA ASN A 49 13.32 -13.96 10.53
C ASN A 49 12.11 -13.31 11.20
N TYR A 50 11.35 -12.53 10.43
CA TYR A 50 10.12 -11.96 10.94
C TYR A 50 9.04 -13.03 10.98
N ILE A 51 8.46 -13.25 12.15
CA ILE A 51 7.29 -14.09 12.35
C ILE A 51 6.16 -13.15 12.73
N ALA A 52 5.08 -13.14 11.93
CA ALA A 52 3.92 -12.33 12.24
C ALA A 52 3.31 -12.77 13.58
N PRO A 53 2.93 -11.82 14.46
CA PRO A 53 2.28 -12.18 15.72
C PRO A 53 0.89 -12.78 15.45
N LYS A 54 0.43 -13.64 16.36
CA LYS A 54 -0.89 -14.26 16.25
C LYS A 54 -1.97 -13.24 16.64
N LEU A 55 -2.60 -12.67 15.64
CA LEU A 55 -3.79 -11.83 15.78
C LEU A 55 -5.04 -12.62 15.36
N SER A 56 -6.19 -12.32 15.97
CA SER A 56 -7.43 -13.08 15.77
C SER A 56 -8.12 -12.78 14.43
N GLY A 57 -8.04 -11.53 13.96
CA GLY A 57 -8.64 -11.10 12.70
C GLY A 57 -8.94 -9.62 12.67
N GLY A 58 -9.30 -9.10 11.49
CA GLY A 58 -9.53 -7.68 11.29
C GLY A 58 -9.52 -7.24 9.83
N VAL A 59 -9.44 -5.94 9.62
CA VAL A 59 -9.33 -5.30 8.30
C VAL A 59 -7.86 -5.26 7.88
N VAL A 60 -7.57 -5.63 6.64
CA VAL A 60 -6.20 -5.74 6.14
C VAL A 60 -5.96 -4.76 4.99
N HIS A 61 -4.89 -3.98 5.07
CA HIS A 61 -4.37 -3.23 3.92
C HIS A 61 -3.39 -4.12 3.17
N LEU A 62 -3.53 -4.24 1.87
CA LEU A 62 -2.64 -5.04 1.02
C LEU A 62 -2.27 -4.25 -0.22
N ASP A 63 -0.97 -4.09 -0.44
CA ASP A 63 -0.46 -3.26 -1.52
C ASP A 63 0.97 -3.67 -1.90
N VAL A 64 1.45 -3.17 -3.04
CA VAL A 64 2.77 -3.45 -3.58
C VAL A 64 3.57 -2.17 -3.73
N THR A 65 4.81 -2.18 -3.24
CA THR A 65 5.76 -1.10 -3.46
C THR A 65 6.97 -1.57 -4.25
N TYR A 66 7.51 -0.70 -5.12
CA TYR A 66 8.68 -0.98 -5.95
C TYR A 66 9.91 -0.13 -5.60
N TRP A 67 11.09 -0.73 -5.78
CA TRP A 67 12.39 -0.06 -5.86
C TRP A 67 13.02 -0.30 -7.23
N GLY A 68 12.86 0.66 -8.15
CA GLY A 68 13.26 0.47 -9.54
C GLY A 68 12.26 -0.42 -10.29
N ARG A 69 12.71 -1.16 -11.30
CA ARG A 69 11.80 -1.86 -12.25
C ARG A 69 11.34 -3.25 -11.83
N ASN A 70 12.23 -4.06 -11.22
CA ASN A 70 12.00 -5.51 -11.03
C ASN A 70 12.14 -5.96 -9.57
N LYS A 71 11.95 -5.04 -8.61
CA LYS A 71 12.11 -5.31 -7.18
C LYS A 71 10.92 -4.72 -6.44
N GLY A 72 9.85 -5.49 -6.39
CA GLY A 72 8.64 -5.21 -5.65
C GLY A 72 8.63 -5.92 -4.30
N LEU A 73 7.90 -5.36 -3.35
CA LEU A 73 7.50 -6.00 -2.11
C LEU A 73 5.99 -5.90 -2.03
N ILE A 74 5.32 -7.05 -2.04
CA ILE A 74 3.92 -7.14 -1.61
C ILE A 74 3.91 -7.21 -0.09
N LEU A 75 3.04 -6.42 0.55
CA LEU A 75 2.94 -6.31 2.00
C LEU A 75 1.45 -6.27 2.38
N ALA A 76 1.10 -7.03 3.41
CA ALA A 76 -0.17 -6.93 4.08
C ALA A 76 0.03 -6.46 5.53
N ILE A 77 -0.73 -5.45 5.95
CA ILE A 77 -0.73 -4.99 7.34
C ILE A 77 -2.15 -5.02 7.90
N ASP A 78 -2.27 -5.37 9.19
CA ASP A 78 -3.51 -5.16 9.92
C ASP A 78 -3.78 -3.66 10.08
N SER A 79 -5.01 -3.26 9.84
CA SER A 79 -5.40 -1.84 9.83
C SER A 79 -5.39 -1.20 11.21
N GLN A 80 -5.63 -1.97 12.28
CA GLN A 80 -5.75 -1.41 13.64
C GLN A 80 -4.38 -1.34 14.32
N SER A 81 -3.66 -2.46 14.31
CA SER A 81 -2.36 -2.59 14.99
C SER A 81 -1.18 -2.10 14.14
N GLY A 82 -1.35 -1.99 12.82
CA GLY A 82 -0.26 -1.64 11.89
C GLY A 82 0.78 -2.74 11.71
N VAL A 83 0.51 -3.93 12.25
CA VAL A 83 1.39 -5.09 12.21
C VAL A 83 1.41 -5.70 10.83
N ALA A 84 2.59 -6.09 10.36
CA ALA A 84 2.72 -6.83 9.11
C ALA A 84 2.24 -8.28 9.29
N LEU A 85 1.24 -8.66 8.51
CA LEU A 85 0.67 -10.01 8.49
C LEU A 85 1.34 -10.90 7.45
N TYR A 86 1.78 -10.29 6.34
CA TYR A 86 2.39 -10.99 5.22
C TYR A 86 3.34 -10.07 4.47
N TYR A 87 4.42 -10.63 3.94
CA TYR A 87 5.29 -9.93 3.00
C TYR A 87 5.96 -10.92 2.06
N GLN A 88 6.18 -10.51 0.81
CA GLN A 88 6.95 -11.29 -0.15
C GLN A 88 7.64 -10.38 -1.18
N TRP A 89 8.88 -10.72 -1.55
CA TRP A 89 9.58 -10.06 -2.63
C TRP A 89 9.12 -10.60 -3.98
N ILE A 90 8.79 -9.69 -4.90
CA ILE A 90 8.27 -10.03 -6.22
C ILE A 90 9.02 -9.27 -7.31
N GLY A 91 9.13 -9.87 -8.49
CA GLY A 91 9.70 -9.20 -9.66
C GLY A 91 8.70 -8.25 -10.33
N HIS A 92 7.47 -8.74 -10.51
CA HIS A 92 6.36 -8.05 -11.15
C HIS A 92 5.06 -8.46 -10.47
N GLU A 93 4.11 -7.54 -10.41
CA GLU A 93 2.79 -7.75 -9.81
C GLU A 93 1.96 -8.69 -10.68
N ARG A 94 1.51 -9.80 -10.08
CA ARG A 94 0.67 -10.82 -10.71
C ARG A 94 -0.53 -11.11 -9.83
N LYS A 95 -1.58 -11.63 -10.45
CA LYS A 95 -2.77 -12.14 -9.76
C LYS A 95 -2.42 -13.14 -8.66
N GLN A 96 -1.47 -14.02 -8.94
CA GLN A 96 -1.04 -15.06 -8.00
C GLN A 96 -0.46 -14.48 -6.71
N ASP A 97 0.27 -13.36 -6.78
CA ASP A 97 0.89 -12.75 -5.58
C ASP A 97 -0.17 -12.34 -4.56
N TYR A 98 -1.31 -11.81 -5.01
CA TYR A 98 -2.43 -11.46 -4.13
C TYR A 98 -3.14 -12.70 -3.56
N ILE A 99 -3.29 -13.76 -4.37
CA ILE A 99 -3.86 -15.03 -3.92
C ILE A 99 -2.98 -15.64 -2.82
N ASP A 100 -1.67 -15.66 -3.04
CA ASP A 100 -0.68 -16.21 -2.10
C ASP A 100 -0.62 -15.38 -0.82
N ALA A 101 -0.71 -14.05 -0.92
CA ALA A 101 -0.79 -13.16 0.24
C ALA A 101 -2.04 -13.45 1.08
N ILE A 102 -3.22 -13.47 0.45
CA ILE A 102 -4.49 -13.71 1.15
C ILE A 102 -4.50 -15.10 1.80
N ASN A 103 -4.16 -16.15 1.04
CA ASN A 103 -4.13 -17.51 1.56
C ASN A 103 -3.06 -17.65 2.67
N GLY A 104 -1.91 -16.99 2.53
CA GLY A 104 -0.86 -17.00 3.55
C GLY A 104 -1.33 -16.40 4.88
N ILE A 105 -2.08 -15.30 4.83
CA ILE A 105 -2.67 -14.66 6.01
C ILE A 105 -3.70 -15.59 6.67
N GLU A 106 -4.63 -16.14 5.88
CA GLU A 106 -5.67 -17.05 6.36
C GLU A 106 -5.08 -18.34 6.97
N ASN A 107 -4.09 -18.95 6.30
CA ASN A 107 -3.42 -20.17 6.76
C ASN A 107 -2.62 -19.97 8.05
N ASN A 108 -2.16 -18.74 8.31
CA ASN A 108 -1.53 -18.37 9.58
C ASN A 108 -2.55 -18.15 10.72
N GLY A 109 -3.84 -18.39 10.46
CA GLY A 109 -4.92 -18.32 11.45
C GLY A 109 -5.58 -16.94 11.59
N TYR A 110 -5.23 -15.98 10.74
CA TYR A 110 -5.82 -14.64 10.79
C TYR A 110 -7.13 -14.56 10.01
N LYS A 111 -8.21 -14.13 10.66
CA LYS A 111 -9.52 -13.97 9.99
C LYS A 111 -9.62 -12.61 9.30
N ILE A 112 -9.52 -12.59 7.97
CA ILE A 112 -9.71 -11.37 7.16
C ILE A 112 -11.20 -10.99 7.16
N GLN A 113 -11.54 -9.85 7.74
CA GLN A 113 -12.92 -9.32 7.74
C GLN A 113 -13.20 -8.47 6.51
N ALA A 114 -12.21 -7.67 6.08
CA ALA A 114 -12.26 -6.88 4.85
C ALA A 114 -10.84 -6.57 4.36
N LEU A 115 -10.71 -6.26 3.08
CA LEU A 115 -9.46 -5.84 2.44
C LEU A 115 -9.57 -4.39 1.96
N VAL A 116 -8.55 -3.58 2.25
CA VAL A 116 -8.36 -2.23 1.70
C VAL A 116 -7.28 -2.29 0.64
N LEU A 117 -7.66 -2.00 -0.61
CA LEU A 117 -6.81 -2.22 -1.78
C LEU A 117 -6.77 -1.01 -2.70
N ASP A 118 -5.79 -1.01 -3.60
CA ASP A 118 -5.77 -0.14 -4.76
C ASP A 118 -6.88 -0.52 -5.78
N GLY A 119 -6.93 0.19 -6.91
CA GLY A 119 -7.91 -0.09 -7.97
C GLY A 119 -7.49 -1.17 -8.97
N GLY A 120 -6.38 -1.87 -8.71
CA GLY A 120 -5.65 -2.67 -9.67
C GLY A 120 -6.01 -4.16 -9.67
N VAL A 121 -4.99 -5.00 -9.82
CA VAL A 121 -5.13 -6.45 -9.94
C VAL A 121 -5.62 -7.07 -8.62
N GLY A 122 -5.16 -6.55 -7.48
CA GLY A 122 -5.56 -7.03 -6.16
C GLY A 122 -7.06 -6.94 -5.92
N LEU A 123 -7.70 -5.85 -6.35
CA LEU A 123 -9.14 -5.65 -6.24
C LEU A 123 -9.93 -6.72 -7.01
N GLU A 124 -9.49 -7.09 -8.22
CA GLU A 124 -10.20 -8.05 -9.07
C GLU A 124 -10.18 -9.48 -8.51
N ILE A 125 -9.10 -9.85 -7.80
CA ILE A 125 -8.98 -11.14 -7.11
C ILE A 125 -9.78 -11.14 -5.81
N SER A 126 -9.58 -10.10 -5.00
CA SER A 126 -10.10 -10.06 -3.63
C SER A 126 -11.62 -9.97 -3.57
N LYS A 127 -12.25 -9.28 -4.53
CA LYS A 127 -13.72 -9.12 -4.59
C LYS A 127 -14.50 -10.43 -4.78
N GLN A 128 -13.81 -11.53 -5.11
CA GLN A 128 -14.44 -12.83 -5.33
C GLN A 128 -14.77 -13.57 -4.03
N ARG A 129 -14.02 -13.29 -2.95
CA ARG A 129 -14.09 -14.03 -1.69
C ARG A 129 -14.22 -13.14 -0.45
N HIS A 130 -13.91 -11.86 -0.55
CA HIS A 130 -13.81 -10.96 0.60
C HIS A 130 -14.59 -9.67 0.37
N LEU A 131 -14.98 -9.03 1.48
CA LEU A 131 -15.40 -7.62 1.45
C LEU A 131 -14.19 -6.77 1.08
N VAL A 132 -14.36 -5.89 0.09
CA VAL A 132 -13.26 -5.05 -0.40
C VAL A 132 -13.66 -3.60 -0.41
N GLN A 133 -12.85 -2.78 0.25
CA GLN A 133 -12.84 -1.34 0.11
C GLN A 133 -11.72 -0.91 -0.84
N MET A 134 -12.09 -0.34 -1.97
CA MET A 134 -11.15 0.32 -2.86
C MET A 134 -10.75 1.68 -2.28
N CYS A 135 -9.46 1.99 -2.26
CA CYS A 135 -8.96 3.28 -1.81
C CYS A 135 -9.52 4.41 -2.68
N GLN A 136 -10.23 5.35 -2.05
CA GLN A 136 -10.86 6.48 -2.72
C GLN A 136 -9.83 7.44 -3.35
N TYR A 137 -8.62 7.56 -2.79
CA TYR A 137 -7.54 8.34 -3.39
C TYR A 137 -7.05 7.72 -4.71
N HIS A 138 -6.89 6.40 -4.75
CA HIS A 138 -6.52 5.67 -5.97
C HIS A 138 -7.63 5.75 -7.03
N PHE A 139 -8.89 5.72 -6.62
CA PHE A 139 -10.02 6.00 -7.52
C PHE A 139 -9.90 7.37 -8.19
N ILE A 140 -9.70 8.44 -7.40
CA ILE A 140 -9.49 9.80 -7.92
C ILE A 140 -8.31 9.83 -8.90
N ALA A 141 -7.19 9.18 -8.56
CA ALA A 141 -6.00 9.12 -9.41
C ALA A 141 -6.28 8.40 -10.76
N ILE A 142 -7.11 7.35 -10.77
CA ILE A 142 -7.54 6.69 -12.01
C ILE A 142 -8.36 7.64 -12.88
N ILE A 143 -9.33 8.35 -12.30
CA ILE A 143 -10.18 9.28 -13.05
C ILE A 143 -9.37 10.45 -13.61
N ARG A 144 -8.48 11.05 -12.81
CA ARG A 144 -7.59 12.14 -13.25
C ARG A 144 -6.71 11.74 -14.44
N ARG A 145 -6.21 10.49 -14.47
CA ARG A 145 -5.44 9.99 -15.63
C ARG A 145 -6.27 9.88 -16.90
N LYS A 146 -7.58 9.61 -16.78
CA LYS A 146 -8.49 9.48 -17.93
C LYS A 146 -8.99 10.84 -18.43
N LEU A 147 -9.35 11.75 -17.53
CA LEU A 147 -10.00 13.03 -17.89
C LEU A 147 -9.04 14.22 -17.95
N THR A 148 -7.79 14.07 -17.51
CA THR A 148 -6.84 15.14 -17.19
C THR A 148 -7.29 16.03 -16.01
N LEU A 149 -6.39 16.88 -15.50
CA LEU A 149 -6.70 17.78 -14.37
C LEU A 149 -7.53 19.00 -14.75
N ARG A 150 -7.55 19.37 -16.04
CA ARG A 150 -8.25 20.57 -16.56
C ARG A 150 -9.01 20.22 -17.84
N PRO A 151 -10.04 19.37 -17.75
CA PRO A 151 -10.86 19.04 -18.91
C PRO A 151 -11.56 20.30 -19.45
N LYS A 152 -11.67 20.39 -20.79
CA LYS A 152 -12.39 21.49 -21.46
C LYS A 152 -13.87 21.21 -21.69
N LEU A 153 -14.23 19.92 -21.82
CA LEU A 153 -15.60 19.49 -22.03
C LEU A 153 -16.36 19.57 -20.71
N GLN A 154 -17.53 20.22 -20.71
CA GLN A 154 -18.37 20.35 -19.53
C GLN A 154 -18.71 18.99 -18.89
N ALA A 155 -19.02 17.98 -19.71
CA ALA A 155 -19.27 16.63 -19.26
C ALA A 155 -18.10 16.03 -18.45
N SER A 156 -16.87 16.31 -18.88
CA SER A 156 -15.65 15.85 -18.20
C SER A 156 -15.34 16.66 -16.95
N VAL A 157 -15.64 17.96 -16.93
CA VAL A 157 -15.54 18.81 -15.73
C VAL A 157 -16.46 18.26 -14.64
N GLU A 158 -17.74 18.08 -14.96
CA GLU A 158 -18.75 17.59 -14.00
C GLU A 158 -18.39 16.19 -13.47
N LEU A 159 -17.90 15.29 -14.33
CA LEU A 159 -17.49 13.95 -13.91
C LEU A 159 -16.24 13.97 -13.02
N LEU A 160 -15.29 14.86 -13.31
CA LEU A 160 -14.10 15.04 -12.46
C LEU A 160 -14.49 15.61 -11.09
N ASP A 161 -15.37 16.60 -11.04
CA ASP A 161 -15.86 17.18 -9.78
C ASP A 161 -16.57 16.13 -8.92
N LEU A 162 -17.40 15.27 -9.55
CA LEU A 162 -18.00 14.13 -8.87
C LEU A 162 -16.92 13.18 -8.30
N ALA A 163 -15.88 12.83 -9.07
CA ALA A 163 -14.80 12.00 -8.55
C ALA A 163 -14.11 12.64 -7.33
N LEU A 164 -13.86 13.94 -7.36
CA LEU A 164 -13.22 14.68 -6.27
C LEU A 164 -14.11 14.78 -5.01
N SER A 165 -15.43 14.64 -5.16
CA SER A 165 -16.35 14.65 -4.02
C SER A 165 -16.45 13.32 -3.28
N VAL A 166 -15.91 12.22 -3.83
CA VAL A 166 -16.08 10.84 -3.31
C VAL A 166 -15.74 10.69 -1.82
N THR A 167 -14.76 11.44 -1.32
CA THR A 167 -14.32 11.39 0.09
C THR A 167 -15.17 12.26 1.03
N LYS A 168 -16.06 13.09 0.48
CA LYS A 168 -16.83 14.12 1.19
C LYS A 168 -18.35 13.92 1.09
N THR A 169 -18.79 12.87 0.39
CA THR A 169 -20.21 12.60 0.14
C THR A 169 -20.55 11.18 0.57
N SER A 170 -21.80 10.97 1.01
CA SER A 170 -22.31 9.61 1.26
C SER A 170 -22.46 8.81 -0.03
N LYS A 171 -22.50 7.48 0.09
CA LYS A 171 -22.77 6.55 -1.00
C LYS A 171 -24.03 6.92 -1.77
N ALA A 172 -25.12 7.23 -1.06
CA ALA A 172 -26.40 7.59 -1.65
C ALA A 172 -26.28 8.83 -2.54
N LYS A 173 -25.78 9.94 -1.98
CA LYS A 173 -25.62 11.21 -2.72
C LYS A 173 -24.65 11.09 -3.90
N PHE A 174 -23.56 10.35 -3.72
CA PHE A 174 -22.61 10.09 -4.79
C PHE A 174 -23.22 9.28 -5.94
N SER A 175 -24.00 8.25 -5.61
CA SER A 175 -24.68 7.40 -6.59
C SER A 175 -25.76 8.18 -7.36
N GLU A 176 -26.55 9.00 -6.67
CA GLU A 176 -27.51 9.91 -7.29
C GLU A 176 -26.83 10.90 -8.25
N GLY A 177 -25.72 11.52 -7.82
CA GLY A 177 -24.93 12.40 -8.66
C GLY A 177 -24.42 11.71 -9.92
N LEU A 178 -23.96 10.47 -9.81
CA LEU A 178 -23.51 9.68 -10.96
C LEU A 178 -24.66 9.35 -11.92
N ILE A 179 -25.83 8.98 -11.39
CA ILE A 179 -27.02 8.69 -12.20
C ILE A 179 -27.49 9.94 -12.94
N ALA A 180 -27.57 11.08 -12.24
CA ALA A 180 -27.94 12.36 -12.83
C ALA A 180 -26.97 12.78 -13.95
N TRP A 181 -25.67 12.67 -13.70
CA TRP A 181 -24.64 12.93 -14.70
C TRP A 181 -24.79 12.01 -15.92
N HIS A 182 -24.97 10.70 -15.70
CA HIS A 182 -25.13 9.74 -16.78
C HIS A 182 -26.37 10.05 -17.63
N ASN A 183 -27.51 10.35 -17.00
CA ASN A 183 -28.74 10.69 -17.71
C ASN A 183 -28.57 11.95 -18.58
N ARG A 184 -27.88 12.97 -18.06
CA ARG A 184 -27.62 14.22 -18.80
C ARG A 184 -26.72 14.03 -20.01
N TRP A 185 -25.67 13.21 -19.89
CA TRP A 185 -24.64 13.07 -20.92
C TRP A 185 -24.74 11.79 -21.76
N ASN A 186 -25.80 10.98 -21.57
CA ASN A 186 -25.96 9.68 -22.20
C ASN A 186 -25.83 9.71 -23.74
N ASP A 187 -26.50 10.67 -24.39
CA ASP A 187 -26.48 10.76 -25.86
C ASP A 187 -25.14 11.31 -26.36
N PHE A 188 -24.57 12.28 -25.65
CA PHE A 188 -23.22 12.79 -25.90
C PHE A 188 -22.17 11.65 -25.84
N LEU A 189 -22.27 10.74 -24.87
CA LEU A 189 -21.37 9.58 -24.75
C LEU A 189 -21.51 8.54 -25.89
N LYS A 190 -22.61 8.59 -26.66
CA LYS A 190 -22.89 7.69 -27.80
C LYS A 190 -22.41 8.27 -29.13
N GLU A 191 -22.02 9.54 -29.17
CA GLU A 191 -21.47 10.18 -30.37
C GLU A 191 -20.30 9.37 -30.96
N LYS A 192 -20.29 9.26 -32.29
CA LYS A 192 -19.29 8.52 -33.05
C LYS A 192 -18.65 9.42 -34.09
N THR A 193 -17.35 9.29 -34.25
CA THR A 193 -16.57 9.92 -35.31
C THR A 193 -16.07 8.83 -36.25
N ILE A 194 -16.29 9.01 -37.55
CA ILE A 194 -15.76 8.12 -38.59
C ILE A 194 -14.39 8.65 -39.01
N ASN A 195 -13.38 7.79 -39.00
CA ASN A 195 -12.06 8.14 -39.50
C ASN A 195 -12.09 8.14 -41.04
N PRO A 196 -11.80 9.29 -41.70
CA PRO A 196 -11.93 9.40 -43.15
C PRO A 196 -10.92 8.54 -43.93
N LEU A 197 -9.78 8.19 -43.34
CA LEU A 197 -8.73 7.39 -43.98
C LEU A 197 -8.99 5.89 -43.87
N THR A 198 -9.57 5.43 -42.76
CA THR A 198 -9.77 3.99 -42.49
C THR A 198 -11.22 3.54 -42.62
N ASN A 199 -12.16 4.48 -42.77
CA ASN A 199 -13.61 4.30 -42.76
C ASN A 199 -14.15 3.54 -41.53
N ARG A 200 -13.38 3.51 -40.43
CA ARG A 200 -13.76 2.89 -39.16
C ARG A 200 -14.34 3.96 -38.23
N TRP A 201 -15.40 3.61 -37.53
CA TRP A 201 -15.97 4.47 -36.49
C TRP A 201 -15.26 4.27 -35.15
N GLN A 202 -15.19 5.34 -34.35
CA GLN A 202 -14.82 5.29 -32.94
C GLN A 202 -15.72 6.22 -32.14
N TYR A 203 -15.90 5.97 -30.85
CA TYR A 203 -16.57 6.94 -29.97
C TYR A 203 -15.79 8.24 -29.92
N THR A 204 -16.48 9.36 -30.11
CA THR A 204 -15.87 10.70 -30.10
C THR A 204 -15.21 11.00 -28.76
N HIS A 205 -15.89 10.65 -27.66
CA HIS A 205 -15.45 10.95 -26.29
C HIS A 205 -14.89 9.72 -25.57
N ARG A 206 -13.97 8.99 -26.20
CA ARG A 206 -13.46 7.69 -25.70
C ARG A 206 -12.92 7.75 -24.26
N ALA A 207 -12.16 8.78 -23.92
CA ALA A 207 -11.58 8.95 -22.58
C ALA A 207 -12.65 9.17 -21.51
N LEU A 208 -13.62 10.04 -21.81
CA LEU A 208 -14.77 10.31 -20.93
C LEU A 208 -15.63 9.05 -20.72
N ARG A 209 -15.94 8.34 -21.81
CA ARG A 209 -16.67 7.07 -21.75
C ARG A 209 -15.93 6.03 -20.90
N SER A 210 -14.60 5.94 -21.05
CA SER A 210 -13.79 5.05 -20.23
C SER A 210 -13.79 5.44 -18.75
N ALA A 211 -13.81 6.74 -18.43
CA ALA A 211 -13.94 7.22 -17.05
C ALA A 211 -15.32 6.88 -16.47
N ALA A 212 -16.40 7.15 -17.19
CA ALA A 212 -17.77 6.81 -16.78
C ALA A 212 -17.93 5.30 -16.51
N GLN A 213 -17.32 4.46 -17.35
CA GLN A 213 -17.30 3.02 -17.14
C GLN A 213 -16.56 2.64 -15.85
N THR A 214 -15.43 3.29 -15.54
CA THR A 214 -14.71 3.07 -14.28
C THR A 214 -15.54 3.44 -13.05
N PHE A 215 -16.33 4.52 -13.09
CA PHE A 215 -17.28 4.82 -12.00
C PHE A 215 -18.23 3.64 -11.77
N LYS A 216 -18.87 3.14 -12.84
CA LYS A 216 -19.81 2.02 -12.76
C LYS A 216 -19.16 0.74 -12.20
N GLU A 217 -17.96 0.40 -12.68
CA GLU A 217 -17.24 -0.79 -12.26
C GLU A 217 -16.76 -0.74 -10.82
N LYS A 218 -16.36 0.46 -10.34
CA LYS A 218 -15.72 0.61 -9.03
C LYS A 218 -16.67 1.05 -7.92
N LEU A 219 -17.84 1.62 -8.25
CA LEU A 219 -18.83 2.08 -7.28
C LEU A 219 -19.15 1.08 -6.16
N PRO A 220 -19.33 -0.23 -6.42
CA PRO A 220 -19.63 -1.20 -5.35
C PRO A 220 -18.56 -1.30 -4.25
N PHE A 221 -17.33 -0.86 -4.54
CA PHE A 221 -16.17 -0.98 -3.64
C PHE A 221 -15.73 0.36 -3.04
N LEU A 222 -16.35 1.48 -3.41
CA LEU A 222 -15.92 2.81 -2.94
C LEU A 222 -16.46 3.17 -1.55
N PHE A 223 -17.53 2.51 -1.12
CA PHE A 223 -18.29 2.85 0.08
C PHE A 223 -18.58 1.63 0.98
N THR A 224 -17.78 0.57 0.86
CA THR A 224 -17.91 -0.62 1.70
C THR A 224 -17.77 -0.27 3.19
N PHE A 225 -16.96 0.74 3.53
CA PHE A 225 -16.89 1.26 4.88
C PHE A 225 -18.22 1.85 5.42
N GLU A 226 -19.06 2.42 4.55
CA GLU A 226 -20.37 2.97 4.90
C GLU A 226 -21.40 1.84 5.06
N ASP A 227 -21.29 0.79 4.24
CA ASP A 227 -22.17 -0.38 4.31
C ASP A 227 -21.90 -1.24 5.57
N TYR A 228 -20.66 -1.24 6.08
CA TYR A 228 -20.22 -2.05 7.23
C TYR A 228 -19.51 -1.21 8.31
N PRO A 229 -20.20 -0.27 8.97
CA PRO A 229 -19.58 0.66 9.92
C PRO A 229 -18.97 -0.06 11.15
N ALA A 230 -19.54 -1.20 11.56
CA ALA A 230 -19.04 -1.99 12.68
C ALA A 230 -17.64 -2.59 12.45
N LEU A 231 -17.20 -2.68 11.20
CA LEU A 231 -15.86 -3.20 10.85
C LEU A 231 -14.79 -2.09 10.82
N CYS A 232 -15.16 -0.82 11.03
CA CYS A 232 -14.24 0.31 11.06
C CYS A 232 -13.28 0.37 9.84
N ILE A 233 -13.76 0.00 8.66
CA ILE A 233 -12.95 -0.09 7.44
C ILE A 233 -12.50 1.32 7.02
N PRO A 234 -11.20 1.59 6.83
CA PRO A 234 -10.76 2.86 6.30
C PRO A 234 -11.13 3.03 4.83
N ASN A 235 -11.57 4.23 4.43
CA ASN A 235 -11.86 4.55 3.03
C ASN A 235 -10.61 4.79 2.15
N THR A 236 -9.42 4.84 2.75
CA THR A 236 -8.12 5.00 2.06
C THR A 236 -7.06 4.02 2.58
N ASN A 237 -6.03 3.78 1.76
CA ASN A 237 -4.89 2.92 2.10
C ASN A 237 -3.74 3.69 2.80
N ASN A 238 -4.06 4.79 3.51
CA ASN A 238 -3.04 5.68 4.10
C ASN A 238 -2.10 4.96 5.08
N ALA A 239 -2.61 3.95 5.80
CA ALA A 239 -1.81 3.17 6.75
C ALA A 239 -0.62 2.48 6.06
N ILE A 240 -0.89 1.78 4.95
CA ILE A 240 0.15 1.04 4.21
C ILE A 240 1.06 1.98 3.40
N GLU A 241 0.53 3.08 2.86
CA GLU A 241 1.34 4.13 2.21
C GLU A 241 2.32 4.77 3.20
N GLY A 242 1.87 5.06 4.42
CA GLY A 242 2.71 5.54 5.50
C GLY A 242 3.77 4.50 5.91
N PHE A 243 3.39 3.22 5.94
CA PHE A 243 4.32 2.12 6.19
C PHE A 243 5.42 2.07 5.12
N PHE A 244 5.06 2.08 3.84
CA PHE A 244 6.00 2.09 2.74
C PHE A 244 6.90 3.31 2.73
N THR A 245 6.37 4.48 3.07
CA THR A 245 7.16 5.71 3.19
C THR A 245 8.24 5.56 4.27
N ALA A 246 7.88 5.05 5.44
CA ALA A 246 8.83 4.78 6.52
C ALA A 246 9.88 3.73 6.13
N LEU A 247 9.45 2.63 5.50
CA LEU A 247 10.33 1.56 5.02
C LEU A 247 11.34 2.08 3.97
N LYS A 248 10.86 2.84 2.98
CA LYS A 248 11.70 3.47 1.95
C LYS A 248 12.70 4.44 2.57
N SER A 249 12.28 5.21 3.58
CA SER A 249 13.19 6.13 4.27
C SER A 249 14.29 5.39 5.02
N SER A 250 13.95 4.31 5.74
CA SER A 250 14.95 3.46 6.42
C SER A 250 15.96 2.87 5.42
N LEU A 251 15.49 2.35 4.29
CA LEU A 251 16.38 1.81 3.24
C LEU A 251 17.26 2.88 2.59
N ARG A 252 16.76 4.11 2.42
CA ARG A 252 17.51 5.23 1.82
C ARG A 252 18.67 5.69 2.70
N ASN A 253 18.58 5.54 4.02
CA ASN A 253 19.71 5.82 4.93
C ASN A 253 20.90 4.87 4.68
N HIS A 254 20.63 3.73 4.03
CA HIS A 254 21.58 2.65 3.76
C HIS A 254 21.71 2.38 2.25
N ASN A 255 21.96 3.43 1.47
CA ASN A 255 22.10 3.31 0.01
C ASN A 255 23.25 2.35 -0.39
N GLY A 256 23.10 1.69 -1.54
CA GLY A 256 24.11 0.78 -2.09
C GLY A 256 24.12 -0.63 -1.50
N MET A 257 23.15 -0.99 -0.65
CA MET A 257 23.03 -2.36 -0.14
C MET A 257 22.72 -3.39 -1.24
N THR A 258 23.31 -4.57 -1.10
CA THR A 258 22.95 -5.77 -1.85
C THR A 258 21.49 -6.16 -1.59
N GLN A 259 20.90 -6.96 -2.47
CA GLN A 259 19.51 -7.40 -2.31
C GLN A 259 19.31 -8.14 -0.97
N ALA A 260 20.13 -9.13 -0.66
CA ALA A 260 20.05 -9.88 0.60
C ALA A 260 20.10 -8.98 1.85
N ASN A 261 20.92 -7.92 1.83
CA ASN A 261 20.99 -6.97 2.95
C ASN A 261 19.73 -6.10 3.05
N LYS A 262 19.09 -5.76 1.92
CA LYS A 262 17.80 -5.06 1.92
C LYS A 262 16.72 -5.93 2.52
N GLU A 263 16.62 -7.18 2.08
CA GLU A 263 15.62 -8.15 2.57
C GLU A 263 15.74 -8.31 4.09
N ARG A 264 16.98 -8.45 4.58
CA ARG A 264 17.25 -8.50 6.02
C ARG A 264 16.90 -7.21 6.76
N LEU A 265 17.20 -6.05 6.19
CA LEU A 265 16.80 -4.77 6.79
C LEU A 265 15.27 -4.70 6.89
N VAL A 266 14.56 -5.11 5.83
CA VAL A 266 13.09 -5.19 5.83
C VAL A 266 12.60 -6.13 6.93
N CYS A 267 13.13 -7.36 7.06
CA CYS A 267 12.76 -8.27 8.14
C CYS A 267 12.90 -7.61 9.53
N GLY A 268 14.04 -6.97 9.79
CA GLY A 268 14.24 -6.26 11.05
C GLY A 268 13.29 -5.06 11.21
N PHE A 269 13.01 -4.31 10.15
CA PHE A 269 12.03 -3.21 10.18
C PHE A 269 10.63 -3.71 10.54
N LEU A 270 10.19 -4.82 9.94
CA LEU A 270 8.90 -5.45 10.26
C LEU A 270 8.85 -5.85 11.73
N ARG A 271 9.92 -6.42 12.28
CA ARG A 271 10.02 -6.78 13.71
C ARG A 271 9.82 -5.57 14.63
N HIS A 272 10.47 -4.46 14.34
CA HIS A 272 10.41 -3.24 15.15
C HIS A 272 9.03 -2.54 15.12
N ARG A 273 8.29 -2.71 14.01
CA ARG A 273 6.93 -2.18 13.88
C ARG A 273 5.83 -3.17 14.25
N GLY A 274 6.14 -4.47 14.25
CA GLY A 274 5.16 -5.56 14.35
C GLY A 274 4.62 -5.83 15.75
N TYR A 275 5.10 -5.15 16.80
CA TYR A 275 4.52 -5.29 18.14
C TYR A 275 5.03 -4.17 19.08
N ARG A 276 4.12 -3.31 19.57
CA ARG A 276 4.32 -2.56 20.83
C ARG A 276 3.30 -3.10 21.83
N PRO A 277 3.71 -3.92 22.82
CA PRO A 277 2.78 -4.43 23.84
C PRO A 277 2.13 -3.33 24.69
N SER A 278 2.70 -2.11 24.71
CA SER A 278 2.34 -1.04 25.65
C SER A 278 1.05 -0.26 25.32
N LEU A 279 0.07 -0.81 24.61
CA LEU A 279 -1.21 -0.14 24.35
C LEU A 279 -2.45 -1.03 24.57
N VAL A 280 -2.28 -2.22 25.12
CA VAL A 280 -3.41 -3.11 25.48
C VAL A 280 -3.47 -3.43 26.98
N ASP A 281 -2.40 -3.17 27.73
CA ASP A 281 -2.38 -3.40 29.19
C ASP A 281 -2.87 -2.21 30.04
N ASP A 282 -3.22 -1.06 29.43
CA ASP A 282 -3.74 0.13 30.14
C ASP A 282 -5.29 0.26 30.08
N LEU A 283 -6.01 -0.80 29.70
CA LEU A 283 -7.48 -0.86 29.79
C LEU A 283 -7.97 -2.03 30.66
N GLY A 284 -7.15 -2.43 31.63
CA GLY A 284 -7.51 -3.41 32.66
C GLY A 284 -7.49 -2.77 34.04
N GLU A 285 -8.55 -2.01 34.36
CA GLU A 285 -9.21 -1.92 35.68
C GLU A 285 -10.56 -1.20 35.54
#